data_AF-A0AAE3VND4-F1
#
_entry.id   AF-A0AAE3VND4-F1
#
_cell.length_a   1.000
_cell.length_b   1.000
_cell.length_c   1.000
_cell.angle_alpha   90.00
_cell.angle_beta   90.00
_cell.angle_gamma   90.00
#
_symmetry.space_group_name_H-M   'P 1'
#
loop_
_entity.id
_entity.type
_entity.pdbx_description
1 polymer ?
#
loop_
_entity_poly.entity_id
_entity_poly.type
_entity_poly.pdbx_seq_one_letter_code
_entity_poly.pdbx_strand_id
1 'polypeptide(L)'
;MSQERLAEKLGITFQQIQKYERGTNRIGASRLHDIAIALQVPISYFFEGAEGVEAQALSGVDSPLSAALNDSSTVRLLRAFSLIEDQSVRQKAVTVIEAIASAAGTDAHQDLAQKAS
;
A
#
# COMPACT_ATOMS: atom_id res chain seq x y z
N MET A 1 -9.27 -13.51 -25.31
CA MET A 1 -10.75 -13.54 -25.16
C MET A 1 -11.34 -12.50 -26.10
N SER A 2 -12.45 -12.76 -26.80
CA SER A 2 -13.10 -11.73 -27.64
C SER A 2 -14.06 -10.86 -26.82
N GLN A 3 -14.33 -9.64 -27.29
CA GLN A 3 -15.27 -8.71 -26.65
C GLN A 3 -16.70 -9.24 -26.59
N GLU A 4 -17.16 -9.97 -27.62
CA GLU A 4 -18.47 -10.62 -27.65
C GLU A 4 -18.59 -11.68 -26.55
N ARG A 5 -17.55 -12.51 -26.38
CA ARG A 5 -17.50 -13.51 -25.29
C ARG A 5 -17.41 -12.87 -23.92
N LEU A 6 -16.73 -11.73 -23.79
CA LEU A 6 -16.70 -10.95 -22.54
C LEU A 6 -18.10 -10.39 -22.22
N ALA A 7 -18.80 -9.87 -23.23
CA ALA A 7 -20.15 -9.33 -23.10
C ALA A 7 -21.14 -10.43 -22.66
N GLU A 8 -21.08 -11.60 -23.30
CA GLU A 8 -21.87 -12.79 -22.94
C GLU A 8 -21.63 -13.22 -21.49
N LYS A 9 -20.37 -13.35 -21.08
CA LYS A 9 -20.00 -13.70 -19.69
C LYS A 9 -20.52 -12.70 -18.66
N LEU A 10 -20.60 -11.42 -19.03
CA LEU A 10 -21.02 -10.34 -18.14
C LEU A 10 -22.52 -10.00 -18.24
N GLY A 11 -23.27 -10.71 -19.08
CA GLY A 11 -24.69 -10.45 -19.32
C GLY A 11 -24.98 -9.05 -19.82
N ILE A 12 -24.08 -8.47 -20.64
CA ILE A 12 -24.24 -7.12 -21.22
C ILE A 12 -24.09 -7.16 -22.72
N THR A 13 -24.51 -6.08 -23.38
CA THR A 13 -24.41 -5.98 -24.84
C THR A 13 -22.97 -5.72 -25.28
N PHE A 14 -22.63 -6.18 -26.48
CA PHE A 14 -21.34 -5.87 -27.12
C PHE A 14 -21.08 -4.36 -27.19
N GLN A 15 -22.11 -3.57 -27.50
CA GLN A 15 -22.01 -2.11 -27.51
C GLN A 15 -21.64 -1.54 -26.12
N GLN A 16 -22.10 -2.16 -25.03
CA GLN A 16 -21.75 -1.72 -23.68
C GLN A 16 -20.27 -1.96 -23.37
N ILE A 17 -19.70 -3.09 -23.79
CA ILE A 17 -18.25 -3.33 -23.69
C ILE A 17 -17.49 -2.25 -24.46
N GLN A 18 -17.90 -1.94 -25.69
CA GLN A 18 -17.25 -0.87 -26.44
C GLN A 18 -17.39 0.51 -25.78
N LYS A 19 -18.47 0.78 -25.04
CA LYS A 19 -18.64 2.04 -24.30
C LYS A 19 -17.72 2.11 -23.08
N TYR A 20 -17.44 0.96 -22.45
CA TYR A 20 -16.48 0.85 -21.35
C TYR A 20 -15.04 1.03 -21.85
N GLU A 21 -14.66 0.37 -22.94
CA GLU A 21 -13.33 0.52 -23.52
C GLU A 21 -13.04 1.95 -24.00
N ARG A 22 -14.05 2.62 -24.56
CA ARG A 22 -13.94 4.02 -25.00
C ARG A 22 -14.07 5.03 -23.85
N GLY A 23 -14.33 4.59 -22.62
CA GLY A 23 -14.53 5.47 -21.46
C GLY A 23 -15.78 6.35 -21.51
N THR A 24 -16.66 6.16 -22.49
CA THR A 24 -17.92 6.93 -22.62
C THR A 24 -18.93 6.58 -21.51
N ASN A 25 -18.82 5.39 -20.94
CA ASN A 25 -19.58 4.96 -19.77
C ASN A 25 -18.63 4.66 -18.61
N ARG A 26 -18.95 5.18 -17.41
CA ARG A 26 -18.26 4.80 -16.18
C ARG A 26 -18.58 3.35 -15.82
N ILE A 27 -17.61 2.69 -15.20
CA ILE A 27 -17.71 1.32 -14.69
C ILE A 27 -17.76 1.40 -13.17
N GLY A 28 -18.79 0.82 -12.55
CA GLY A 28 -18.84 0.67 -11.10
C GLY A 28 -17.88 -0.41 -10.60
N ALA A 29 -17.44 -0.32 -9.34
CA ALA A 29 -16.44 -1.23 -8.77
C ALA A 29 -16.82 -2.72 -8.87
N SER A 30 -18.07 -3.08 -8.58
CA SER A 30 -18.57 -4.46 -8.74
C SER A 30 -18.44 -4.95 -10.19
N ARG A 31 -18.74 -4.10 -11.18
CA ARG A 31 -18.61 -4.47 -12.58
C ARG A 31 -17.15 -4.64 -12.99
N LEU A 32 -16.27 -3.78 -12.50
CA LEU A 32 -14.83 -3.88 -12.76
C LEU A 32 -14.25 -5.17 -12.17
N HIS A 33 -14.72 -5.58 -10.99
CA HIS A 33 -14.38 -6.85 -10.36
C HIS A 33 -14.84 -8.06 -11.21
N ASP A 34 -16.08 -8.04 -11.72
CA ASP A 34 -16.57 -9.11 -12.59
C ASP A 34 -15.75 -9.21 -13.89
N ILE A 35 -15.35 -8.07 -14.45
CA ILE A 35 -14.47 -7.99 -15.63
C ILE A 35 -13.09 -8.61 -15.30
N ALA A 36 -12.52 -8.31 -14.14
CA ALA A 36 -11.25 -8.88 -13.69
C ALA A 36 -11.29 -10.41 -13.58
N ILE A 37 -12.37 -10.94 -12.97
CA ILE A 37 -12.61 -12.40 -12.89
C ILE A 37 -12.74 -13.01 -14.29
N ALA A 38 -13.54 -12.39 -15.17
CA ALA A 38 -13.77 -12.90 -16.52
C ALA A 38 -12.49 -12.95 -17.35
N LEU A 39 -11.57 -11.99 -17.14
CA LEU A 39 -10.27 -11.89 -17.78
C LEU A 39 -9.15 -12.63 -17.05
N GLN A 40 -9.41 -13.18 -15.87
CA GLN A 40 -8.44 -13.88 -15.02
C GLN A 40 -7.20 -13.04 -14.68
N VAL A 41 -7.41 -11.76 -14.40
CA VAL A 41 -6.37 -10.83 -13.95
C VAL A 41 -6.71 -10.26 -12.57
N PRO A 42 -5.72 -9.89 -11.75
CA PRO A 42 -5.98 -9.11 -10.55
C PRO A 42 -6.70 -7.80 -10.90
N ILE A 43 -7.59 -7.31 -10.04
CA ILE A 43 -8.32 -6.05 -10.27
C ILE A 43 -7.36 -4.84 -10.41
N SER A 44 -6.16 -4.93 -9.83
CA SER A 44 -5.10 -3.91 -9.95
C SER A 44 -4.62 -3.71 -11.37
N TYR A 45 -4.73 -4.73 -12.25
CA TYR A 45 -4.31 -4.66 -13.65
C TYR A 45 -4.94 -3.47 -14.40
N PHE A 46 -6.20 -3.12 -14.12
CA PHE A 46 -6.90 -2.00 -14.77
C PHE A 46 -6.41 -0.62 -14.33
N PHE A 47 -5.56 -0.55 -13.32
CA PHE A 47 -5.00 0.68 -12.76
C PHE A 47 -3.48 0.77 -12.97
N GLU A 48 -2.86 -0.23 -13.60
CA GLU A 48 -1.44 -0.18 -13.96
C GLU A 48 -1.19 0.95 -14.97
N GLY A 49 -0.26 1.86 -14.66
CA GLY A 49 0.00 3.04 -15.48
C GLY A 49 -1.04 4.16 -15.37
N ALA A 50 -2.04 4.03 -14.49
CA ALA A 50 -2.93 5.14 -14.11
C ALA A 50 -2.22 6.08 -13.11
N GLU A 51 -1.07 6.64 -13.53
CA GLU A 51 -0.37 7.69 -12.78
C GLU A 51 -1.13 9.01 -12.99
N GLY A 52 -2.11 9.30 -12.14
CA GLY A 52 -2.89 10.53 -12.29
C GLY A 52 -4.04 10.78 -11.32
N VAL A 53 -4.35 9.86 -10.40
CA VAL A 53 -5.23 10.17 -9.26
C VAL A 53 -4.52 9.66 -8.04
N GLU A 54 -3.72 10.54 -7.42
CA GLU A 54 -3.01 10.39 -6.15
C GLU A 54 -3.26 9.06 -5.43
N ALA A 55 -2.53 8.01 -5.85
CA ALA A 55 -2.34 6.81 -5.04
C ALA A 55 -1.55 7.13 -3.76
N GLN A 56 -1.18 8.39 -3.52
CA GLN A 56 -0.65 8.88 -2.26
C GLN A 56 -1.65 8.80 -1.10
N ALA A 57 -2.95 8.71 -1.36
CA ALA A 57 -3.96 8.62 -0.30
C ALA A 57 -4.21 7.19 0.25
N LEU A 58 -3.79 6.14 -0.46
CA LEU A 58 -4.14 4.74 -0.13
C LEU A 58 -2.93 3.84 0.21
N SER A 59 -1.73 4.25 -0.18
CA SER A 59 -0.51 3.70 0.39
C SER A 59 0.05 4.74 1.35
N GLY A 60 0.22 4.40 2.63
CA GLY A 60 0.87 5.25 3.63
C GLY A 60 2.35 5.50 3.31
N VAL A 61 2.63 6.16 2.18
CA VAL A 61 3.97 6.37 1.60
C VAL A 61 4.67 7.56 2.24
N ASP A 62 4.00 8.30 3.12
CA ASP A 62 4.64 9.16 4.12
C ASP A 62 4.56 8.54 5.54
N SER A 63 4.53 7.21 5.65
CA SER A 63 4.77 6.58 6.94
C SER A 63 6.26 6.71 7.28
N PRO A 64 6.63 7.18 8.48
CA PRO A 64 8.02 7.17 8.95
C PRO A 64 8.72 5.82 8.77
N LEU A 65 7.94 4.72 8.79
CA LEU A 65 8.41 3.38 8.53
C LEU A 65 8.93 3.19 7.09
N SER A 66 8.28 3.78 6.08
CA SER A 66 8.70 3.66 4.68
C SER A 66 10.05 4.35 4.42
N ALA A 67 10.25 5.53 5.02
CA ALA A 67 11.54 6.23 5.00
C ALA A 67 12.62 5.44 5.76
N ALA A 68 12.27 4.86 6.92
CA ALA A 68 13.18 4.04 7.70
C ALA A 68 13.59 2.75 6.96
N LEU A 69 12.70 2.11 6.20
CA LEU A 69 13.01 0.91 5.43
C LEU A 69 13.99 1.17 4.27
N ASN A 70 14.14 2.43 3.82
CA ASN A 70 15.16 2.82 2.84
C ASN A 70 16.56 3.00 3.46
N ASP A 71 16.67 3.02 4.79
CA ASP A 71 17.95 3.09 5.48
C ASP A 71 18.56 1.69 5.70
N SER A 72 19.79 1.52 5.21
CA SER A 72 20.56 0.27 5.32
C SER A 72 20.80 -0.17 6.77
N SER A 73 20.89 0.79 7.71
CA SER A 73 21.11 0.48 9.13
C SER A 73 19.84 -0.11 9.77
N THR A 74 18.68 0.43 9.41
CA THR A 74 17.36 -0.08 9.81
C THR A 74 17.11 -1.49 9.27
N VAL A 75 17.40 -1.74 7.99
CA VAL A 75 17.25 -3.10 7.40
C VAL A 75 18.15 -4.12 8.12
N ARG A 76 19.38 -3.72 8.47
CA ARG A 76 20.32 -4.58 9.21
C ARG A 76 19.80 -4.88 10.62
N LEU A 77 19.23 -3.89 11.31
CA LEU A 77 18.61 -4.06 12.62
C LEU A 77 17.42 -5.03 12.56
N LEU A 78 16.51 -4.84 11.61
CA LEU A 78 15.34 -5.72 11.43
C LEU A 78 15.75 -7.16 11.15
N ARG A 79 16.76 -7.36 10.29
CA ARG A 79 17.29 -8.70 10.00
C ARG A 79 17.88 -9.34 11.27
N ALA A 80 18.72 -8.62 12.01
CA ALA A 80 19.30 -9.13 13.26
C ALA A 80 18.23 -9.45 14.31
N PHE A 81 17.21 -8.59 14.45
CA PHE A 81 16.10 -8.79 15.37
C PHE A 81 15.23 -9.99 14.98
N SER A 82 15.01 -10.22 13.68
CA SER A 82 14.23 -11.36 13.17
C SER A 82 14.82 -12.73 13.51
N LEU A 83 16.15 -12.81 13.73
CA LEU A 83 16.86 -14.02 14.11
C LEU A 83 16.69 -14.39 15.60
N ILE A 84 16.18 -13.48 16.42
CA ILE A 84 15.89 -13.76 17.83
C ILE A 84 14.55 -14.47 17.87
N GLU A 85 14.49 -15.75 18.23
CA GLU A 85 13.22 -16.48 18.33
C GLU A 85 12.56 -16.33 19.71
N ASP A 86 13.37 -16.19 20.76
CA ASP A 86 12.90 -16.07 22.15
C ASP A 86 12.25 -14.70 22.42
N GLN A 87 10.98 -14.73 22.82
CA GLN A 87 10.18 -13.53 23.07
C GLN A 87 10.69 -12.68 24.25
N SER A 88 11.25 -13.32 25.29
CA SER A 88 11.82 -12.59 26.43
C SER A 88 13.09 -11.86 26.02
N VAL A 89 13.92 -12.48 25.18
CA VAL A 89 15.13 -11.84 24.63
C VAL A 89 14.77 -10.70 23.69
N ARG A 90 13.74 -10.85 22.84
CA ARG A 90 13.22 -9.76 22.01
C ARG A 90 12.84 -8.53 22.85
N GLN A 91 12.09 -8.74 23.93
CA GLN A 91 11.66 -7.64 24.80
C GLN A 91 12.85 -6.90 25.41
N LYS A 92 13.86 -7.65 25.89
CA LYS A 92 15.09 -7.06 26.45
C LYS A 92 15.87 -6.27 25.41
N ALA A 93 15.97 -6.79 24.18
CA ALA A 93 16.65 -6.11 23.08
C ALA A 93 15.97 -4.77 22.75
N VAL A 94 14.64 -4.73 22.69
CA VAL A 94 13.87 -3.48 22.50
C VAL A 94 14.16 -2.49 23.63
N THR A 95 14.11 -2.93 24.89
CA THR A 95 14.40 -2.05 26.04
C THR A 95 15.79 -1.44 25.97
N VAL A 96 16.80 -2.19 25.54
CA VAL A 96 18.17 -1.66 25.37
C VAL A 96 18.22 -0.64 24.24
N ILE A 97 17.58 -0.92 23.10
CA ILE A 97 17.55 0.01 21.96
C ILE A 97 16.84 1.32 22.36
N GLU A 98 15.72 1.24 23.08
CA GLU A 98 15.00 2.42 23.61
C GLU A 98 15.86 3.20 24.61
N ALA A 99 16.57 2.52 25.51
CA ALA A 99 17.47 3.16 26.46
C ALA A 99 18.62 3.89 25.75
N ILE A 100 19.20 3.28 24.71
CA ILE A 100 20.25 3.91 23.88
C ILE A 100 19.69 5.13 23.14
N ALA A 101 18.50 5.02 22.53
CA ALA A 101 17.86 6.11 21.82
C ALA A 101 17.55 7.30 22.76
N SER A 102 17.06 7.01 23.97
CA SER A 102 16.81 8.01 25.02
C SER A 102 18.10 8.70 25.48
N ALA A 103 19.19 7.94 25.65
CA ALA A 103 20.48 8.47 26.07
C ALA A 103 21.23 9.27 24.97
N ALA A 104 20.94 9.00 23.69
CA ALA A 104 21.59 9.68 22.55
C ALA A 104 20.95 11.05 22.19
N GLY A 105 19.71 11.31 22.65
CA GLY A 105 19.06 12.63 22.61
C GLY A 105 18.42 13.03 21.27
N THR A 106 17.09 13.23 21.27
CA THR A 106 16.45 14.31 20.48
C THR A 106 15.22 14.84 21.23
N ASP A 107 15.40 16.00 21.84
CA ASP A 107 14.40 17.02 22.19
C ASP A 107 13.68 17.56 20.94
N ALA A 108 13.08 16.71 20.10
CA ALA A 108 12.26 17.14 18.96
C ALA A 108 10.75 17.07 19.25
N HIS A 109 10.33 16.35 20.30
CA HIS A 109 8.91 16.21 20.65
C HIS A 109 8.39 17.24 21.67
N GLN A 110 9.24 18.11 22.24
CA GLN A 110 8.77 19.17 23.14
C GLN A 110 8.35 20.47 22.43
N ASP A 111 8.86 20.77 21.22
CA ASP A 111 8.58 22.05 20.54
C ASP A 111 7.22 22.11 19.81
N LEU A 112 6.57 20.95 19.58
CA LEU A 112 5.21 20.91 19.01
C LEU A 112 4.10 21.09 20.06
N ALA A 113 4.41 21.01 21.35
CA ALA A 113 3.43 21.22 22.43
C ALA A 113 3.38 22.68 22.94
N GLN A 114 4.39 23.51 22.66
CA GLN A 114 4.46 24.90 23.14
C GLN A 114 4.02 25.97 22.12
N LYS A 115 3.86 25.63 20.83
CA LYS A 115 3.31 26.54 19.81
C LYS A 115 1.78 26.55 19.69
N ALA A 116 1.09 25.82 20.56
CA ALA A 116 -0.37 25.76 20.63
C ALA A 116 -0.94 26.37 21.93
N SER A 117 -0.15 27.18 22.65
CA SER A 117 -0.61 27.92 23.82
C SER A 117 -0.36 29.42 23.70
#